data_AF-A0A8J5LIK4-F1
#
_entry.id   AF-A0A8J5LIK4-F1
#
_cell.length_a   1.000
_cell.length_b   1.000
_cell.length_c   1.000
_cell.angle_alpha   90.00
_cell.angle_beta   90.00
_cell.angle_gamma   90.00
#
_symmetry.space_group_name_H-M   'P 1'
#
loop_
_entity.id
_entity.type
_entity.pdbx_description
1 polymer ?
#
loop_
_entity_poly.entity_id
_entity_poly.type
_entity_poly.pdbx_seq_one_letter_code
_entity_poly.pdbx_strand_id
1 'polypeptide(L)'
;MAATHSDGGSQRPDVTPCSGSLPKSTSFLVSRHLWLYVNRKMIFDSKASPTPGNLRHQPSLTPSFLDLDWNPGNNDEELLLAKDKDNIVIISKGNRNNLVRNSKAMAMRNIHYSSIAIVVLIVSTAFMVPTRVSAIGVCYGRVGNNLPPPPEVVALFKSNQIDRMRIYEPYPDVLAALAGSNISLIVGTLNQDVQRLALDVSAAQNWVKTNILPHIGNVNFRYINIGNEIIPSDMAQFILPAMCNVQSALLANNINTIKVTTSVAMTVLGASYPPSAGDFTVAAKVIISPIVHFLAANEAPLLVNIYPYFAYKDNSKDISLDYALFKATGVIVQDGNFGYQNLFDAMLDSVNAAMEKVGGASVGVVVSESGWPSGGDFGAEVNNAGTYNQNLINHVAKGTPKKPEVAIETYLFAMFNENQKGPAELEKFFGLFFPDKTPVYPLKFT
;
A
#
# COMPACT_ATOMS: atom_id res chain seq x y z
N MET A 1 1.17 34.85 -48.35
CA MET A 1 -0.13 34.34 -47.86
C MET A 1 -0.02 32.84 -47.64
N ALA A 2 -0.81 32.30 -46.71
CA ALA A 2 -1.10 30.87 -46.52
C ALA A 2 0.06 29.85 -46.64
N ALA A 3 0.55 29.40 -45.48
CA ALA A 3 1.02 28.02 -45.28
C ALA A 3 0.17 27.42 -44.16
N THR A 4 -0.35 26.21 -44.35
CA THR A 4 -1.36 25.61 -43.45
C THR A 4 -0.71 24.80 -42.32
N HIS A 5 -1.17 25.02 -41.09
CA HIS A 5 -0.86 24.15 -39.96
C HIS A 5 -1.42 22.73 -40.16
N SER A 6 -0.72 21.74 -39.61
CA SER A 6 -1.24 20.40 -39.35
C SER A 6 -1.03 20.07 -37.87
N ASP A 7 -2.09 19.67 -37.18
CA ASP A 7 -2.04 19.38 -35.75
C ASP A 7 -1.36 18.04 -35.45
N GLY A 8 -0.31 18.09 -34.62
CA GLY A 8 0.38 16.91 -34.09
C GLY A 8 -0.44 16.22 -32.99
N GLY A 9 -1.42 15.41 -33.38
CA GLY A 9 -2.23 14.62 -32.44
C GLY A 9 -1.37 13.63 -31.65
N SER A 10 -1.15 13.91 -30.36
CA SER A 10 -0.34 13.06 -29.47
C SER A 10 -0.99 11.69 -29.26
N GLN A 11 -0.39 10.66 -29.87
CA GLN A 11 -0.62 9.27 -29.46
C GLN A 11 0.27 8.98 -28.24
N ARG A 12 -0.29 8.29 -27.24
CA ARG A 12 0.52 7.76 -26.13
C ARG A 12 1.42 6.64 -26.69
N PRO A 13 2.73 6.63 -26.40
CA PRO A 13 3.58 5.52 -26.78
C PRO A 13 3.21 4.26 -25.97
N ASP A 14 3.05 3.13 -26.65
CA ASP A 14 2.80 1.83 -26.04
C ASP A 14 4.11 1.23 -25.53
N VAL A 15 4.64 1.81 -24.45
CA VAL A 15 5.92 1.41 -23.85
C VAL A 15 5.72 0.16 -23.00
N THR A 16 5.72 -1.00 -23.63
CA THR A 16 5.87 -2.28 -22.94
C THR A 16 7.29 -2.35 -22.36
N PRO A 17 7.50 -2.29 -21.02
CA PRO A 17 8.84 -2.07 -20.45
C PRO A 17 9.85 -3.22 -20.68
N CYS A 18 9.38 -4.33 -21.26
CA CYS A 18 10.16 -5.51 -21.62
C CYS A 18 10.52 -5.60 -23.11
N SER A 19 10.18 -4.61 -23.96
CA SER A 19 10.49 -4.61 -25.39
C SER A 19 11.97 -4.25 -25.70
N GLY A 20 12.91 -4.80 -24.93
CA GLY A 20 14.36 -4.59 -25.06
C GLY A 20 15.00 -5.44 -26.17
N SER A 21 14.51 -5.34 -27.41
CA SER A 21 14.98 -6.17 -28.53
C SER A 21 16.10 -5.50 -29.35
N LEU A 22 17.23 -6.21 -29.51
CA LEU A 22 18.19 -5.91 -30.58
C LEU A 22 17.54 -6.10 -31.98
N PRO A 23 17.96 -5.36 -33.02
CA PRO A 23 17.11 -5.13 -34.18
C PRO A 23 17.24 -6.16 -35.32
N LYS A 24 16.09 -6.62 -35.87
CA LYS A 24 15.73 -6.42 -37.30
C LYS A 24 14.36 -6.98 -37.73
N SER A 25 13.89 -6.43 -38.87
CA SER A 25 12.98 -7.00 -39.90
C SER A 25 11.49 -7.31 -39.58
N THR A 26 10.64 -6.32 -39.88
CA THR A 26 9.48 -6.39 -40.81
C THR A 26 8.28 -7.33 -40.54
N SER A 27 7.20 -6.70 -40.06
CA SER A 27 5.82 -6.69 -40.60
C SER A 27 4.99 -7.98 -40.79
N PHE A 28 3.75 -7.93 -40.30
CA PHE A 28 2.55 -8.29 -41.09
C PHE A 28 1.34 -7.43 -40.67
N LEU A 29 0.37 -7.23 -41.57
CA LEU A 29 -0.91 -6.53 -41.29
C LEU A 29 -2.06 -7.52 -41.07
N VAL A 30 -2.99 -7.19 -40.17
CA VAL A 30 -4.41 -7.58 -40.27
C VAL A 30 -5.28 -6.35 -39.90
N SER A 31 -6.49 -6.26 -40.45
CA SER A 31 -7.31 -5.03 -40.46
C SER A 31 -8.31 -4.91 -39.29
N ARG A 32 -8.85 -3.70 -39.12
CA ARG A 32 -9.98 -3.36 -38.24
C ARG A 32 -11.26 -4.12 -38.63
N HIS A 33 -12.19 -4.21 -37.68
CA HIS A 33 -13.60 -3.86 -37.91
C HIS A 33 -14.13 -2.99 -36.75
N LEU A 34 -15.25 -2.31 -36.95
CA LEU A 34 -15.80 -1.25 -36.09
C LEU A 34 -17.32 -1.40 -35.97
N TRP A 35 -17.89 -1.09 -34.81
CA TRP A 35 -19.27 -0.60 -34.74
C TRP A 35 -19.43 0.49 -33.66
N LEU A 36 -20.42 1.37 -33.85
CA LEU A 36 -20.72 2.55 -33.05
C LEU A 36 -22.24 2.60 -32.80
N TYR A 37 -22.69 3.18 -31.69
CA TYR A 37 -23.92 3.98 -31.71
C TYR A 37 -23.93 5.08 -30.62
N VAL A 38 -24.76 6.10 -30.80
CA VAL A 38 -24.64 7.44 -30.17
C VAL A 38 -26.03 8.07 -29.94
N ASN A 39 -26.20 8.91 -28.90
CA ASN A 39 -26.90 10.25 -28.87
C ASN A 39 -27.19 10.72 -27.42
N ARG A 40 -26.76 11.93 -26.97
CA ARG A 40 -27.36 13.31 -27.04
C ARG A 40 -28.56 13.53 -26.07
N LYS A 41 -28.87 14.70 -25.49
CA LYS A 41 -28.61 16.18 -25.66
C LYS A 41 -28.27 16.79 -24.25
N MET A 42 -28.09 18.09 -23.90
CA MET A 42 -28.05 19.48 -24.45
C MET A 42 -27.21 20.35 -23.44
N ILE A 43 -26.36 21.36 -23.72
CA ILE A 43 -26.51 22.80 -24.12
C ILE A 43 -27.67 23.58 -23.43
N PHE A 44 -27.54 24.80 -22.86
CA PHE A 44 -26.65 25.96 -23.18
C PHE A 44 -26.20 26.86 -21.98
N ASP A 45 -25.27 27.79 -22.27
CA ASP A 45 -24.60 28.81 -21.43
C ASP A 45 -25.45 29.93 -20.76
N SER A 46 -24.91 30.55 -19.71
CA SER A 46 -24.39 31.96 -19.75
C SER A 46 -23.69 32.39 -18.44
N LYS A 47 -23.06 33.57 -18.43
CA LYS A 47 -22.00 33.97 -17.48
C LYS A 47 -22.39 35.13 -16.53
N ALA A 48 -21.56 35.25 -15.48
CA ALA A 48 -21.10 36.48 -14.80
C ALA A 48 -21.69 36.81 -13.41
N SER A 49 -20.78 37.29 -12.56
CA SER A 49 -21.01 38.01 -11.30
C SER A 49 -20.37 39.41 -11.42
N PRO A 50 -20.74 40.40 -10.59
CA PRO A 50 -20.12 40.49 -9.27
C PRO A 50 -21.04 40.93 -8.11
N THR A 51 -20.51 40.80 -6.89
CA THR A 51 -21.01 41.32 -5.60
C THR A 51 -20.67 42.83 -5.42
N PRO A 52 -21.06 43.56 -4.33
CA PRO A 52 -21.64 43.12 -3.05
C PRO A 52 -22.82 43.96 -2.48
N GLY A 53 -23.40 43.53 -1.34
CA GLY A 53 -24.32 44.34 -0.52
C GLY A 53 -24.79 43.63 0.76
N ASN A 54 -24.84 44.35 1.89
CA ASN A 54 -25.37 43.87 3.19
C ASN A 54 -26.75 44.50 3.48
N LEU A 55 -27.68 43.77 4.13
CA LEU A 55 -28.35 44.16 5.41
C LEU A 55 -29.56 43.28 5.81
N ARG A 56 -29.49 42.78 7.06
CA ARG A 56 -30.52 42.51 8.10
C ARG A 56 -32.03 42.31 7.81
N HIS A 57 -32.59 41.45 8.70
CA HIS A 57 -33.95 41.37 9.28
C HIS A 57 -35.04 40.51 8.61
N GLN A 58 -35.72 39.72 9.46
CA GLN A 58 -37.01 39.05 9.23
C GLN A 58 -38.17 40.01 9.55
N PRO A 59 -39.43 39.66 9.24
CA PRO A 59 -40.25 39.03 10.29
C PRO A 59 -41.17 37.88 9.82
N SER A 60 -41.91 37.31 10.77
CA SER A 60 -42.84 36.17 10.62
C SER A 60 -44.23 36.55 10.09
N LEU A 61 -44.98 35.55 9.60
CA LEU A 61 -46.43 35.63 9.37
C LEU A 61 -47.14 34.37 9.89
N THR A 62 -48.32 34.57 10.48
CA THR A 62 -49.23 33.53 10.97
C THR A 62 -50.41 33.33 10.02
N PRO A 63 -50.95 32.11 9.81
CA PRO A 63 -52.17 31.91 9.02
C PRO A 63 -53.42 32.20 9.85
N SER A 64 -54.38 32.93 9.28
CA SER A 64 -55.74 33.08 9.78
C SER A 64 -56.68 32.03 9.18
N PHE A 65 -57.63 31.51 9.96
CA PHE A 65 -58.69 30.63 9.47
C PHE A 65 -59.73 31.40 8.64
N LEU A 66 -60.50 30.66 7.84
CA LEU A 66 -61.62 31.16 7.03
C LEU A 66 -62.72 30.09 7.04
N ASP A 67 -63.89 30.44 7.58
CA ASP A 67 -65.04 29.53 7.69
C ASP A 67 -65.76 29.36 6.34
N LEU A 68 -66.44 28.22 6.16
CA LEU A 68 -67.36 27.96 5.06
C LEU A 68 -68.59 27.18 5.55
N ASP A 69 -69.77 27.61 5.10
CA ASP A 69 -71.07 27.09 5.52
C ASP A 69 -71.43 25.72 4.90
N TRP A 70 -72.39 25.06 5.57
CA TRP A 70 -72.84 23.70 5.28
C TRP A 70 -74.17 23.68 4.50
N ASN A 71 -74.31 22.80 3.50
CA ASN A 71 -75.55 22.58 2.75
C ASN A 71 -75.83 21.07 2.54
N PRO A 72 -76.82 20.46 3.22
CA PRO A 72 -77.05 19.01 3.18
C PRO A 72 -77.86 18.60 1.94
N GLY A 73 -77.22 17.98 0.94
CA GLY A 73 -77.82 17.88 -0.40
C GLY A 73 -77.73 16.55 -1.19
N ASN A 74 -76.87 15.58 -0.85
CA ASN A 74 -76.96 14.22 -1.42
C ASN A 74 -76.11 13.17 -0.68
N ASN A 75 -76.42 11.88 -0.91
CA ASN A 75 -75.70 10.76 -0.31
C ASN A 75 -74.65 10.17 -1.27
N ASP A 76 -73.39 10.60 -1.16
CA ASP A 76 -72.19 9.90 -1.60
C ASP A 76 -70.99 10.35 -0.75
N GLU A 77 -69.82 9.70 -0.84
CA GLU A 77 -68.68 9.96 0.06
C GLU A 77 -68.03 11.35 -0.15
N GLU A 78 -68.40 12.34 0.67
CA GLU A 78 -67.84 13.70 0.62
C GLU A 78 -66.34 13.76 0.99
N LEU A 79 -65.48 13.95 -0.02
CA LEU A 79 -64.08 14.34 0.19
C LEU A 79 -63.95 15.85 0.45
N LEU A 80 -63.56 16.22 1.67
CA LEU A 80 -63.06 17.56 1.97
C LEU A 80 -61.67 17.79 1.35
N LEU A 81 -61.64 18.50 0.23
CA LEU A 81 -60.41 18.92 -0.46
C LEU A 81 -59.96 20.31 0.02
N ALA A 82 -59.13 20.34 1.06
CA ALA A 82 -58.33 21.53 1.38
C ALA A 82 -57.06 21.57 0.50
N LYS A 83 -56.78 22.73 -0.10
CA LYS A 83 -55.61 22.94 -0.96
C LYS A 83 -54.74 24.07 -0.42
N ASP A 84 -53.52 23.74 -0.02
CA ASP A 84 -52.41 24.69 0.05
C ASP A 84 -51.48 24.48 -1.16
N LYS A 85 -50.59 25.43 -1.44
CA LYS A 85 -50.05 25.66 -2.79
C LYS A 85 -49.30 24.48 -3.42
N ASP A 86 -48.64 23.64 -2.62
CA ASP A 86 -47.80 22.54 -3.10
C ASP A 86 -48.21 21.14 -2.61
N ASN A 87 -49.30 20.98 -1.84
CA ASN A 87 -49.74 19.67 -1.32
C ASN A 87 -51.26 19.52 -1.22
N ILE A 88 -51.75 18.28 -1.46
CA ILE A 88 -53.13 17.85 -1.22
C ILE A 88 -53.14 16.94 0.02
N VAL A 89 -53.99 17.24 1.01
CA VAL A 89 -54.17 16.40 2.20
C VAL A 89 -55.58 15.81 2.21
N ILE A 90 -55.67 14.47 2.18
CA ILE A 90 -56.94 13.75 2.22
C ILE A 90 -57.23 13.31 3.67
N ILE A 91 -58.33 13.79 4.24
CA ILE A 91 -58.78 13.39 5.59
C ILE A 91 -60.07 12.58 5.48
N SER A 92 -59.94 11.25 5.48
CA SER A 92 -61.10 10.35 5.63
C SER A 92 -61.57 10.33 7.09
N LYS A 93 -62.89 10.39 7.30
CA LYS A 93 -63.53 10.49 8.63
C LYS A 93 -63.62 9.13 9.33
N GLY A 94 -62.45 8.53 9.60
CA GLY A 94 -62.31 7.18 10.12
C GLY A 94 -63.03 6.94 11.46
N ASN A 95 -63.90 5.93 11.49
CA ASN A 95 -64.60 5.47 12.70
C ASN A 95 -63.58 5.17 13.84
N ARG A 96 -63.84 5.69 15.05
CA ARG A 96 -62.91 5.68 16.20
C ARG A 96 -62.32 4.29 16.50
N ASN A 97 -63.08 3.22 16.27
CA ASN A 97 -62.64 1.85 16.53
C ASN A 97 -61.49 1.39 15.62
N ASN A 98 -61.37 1.93 14.40
CA ASN A 98 -60.27 1.61 13.49
C ASN A 98 -58.98 2.34 13.87
N LEU A 99 -59.05 3.57 14.41
CA LEU A 99 -57.88 4.31 14.90
C LEU A 99 -57.17 3.58 16.05
N VAL A 100 -57.91 2.92 16.95
CA VAL A 100 -57.32 2.15 18.07
C VAL A 100 -56.70 0.83 17.59
N ARG A 101 -57.27 0.18 16.57
CA ARG A 101 -56.63 -1.00 15.92
C ARG A 101 -55.36 -0.59 15.17
N ASN A 102 -55.41 0.47 14.39
CA ASN A 102 -54.28 0.93 13.59
C ASN A 102 -53.14 1.47 14.47
N SER A 103 -53.42 2.19 15.56
CA SER A 103 -52.37 2.65 16.49
C SER A 103 -51.68 1.48 17.20
N LYS A 104 -52.40 0.43 17.63
CA LYS A 104 -51.77 -0.79 18.18
C LYS A 104 -50.94 -1.54 17.12
N ALA A 105 -51.45 -1.67 15.89
CA ALA A 105 -50.72 -2.31 14.80
C ALA A 105 -49.46 -1.51 14.37
N MET A 106 -49.54 -0.18 14.38
CA MET A 106 -48.44 0.73 14.07
C MET A 106 -47.40 0.76 15.20
N ALA A 107 -47.83 0.75 16.47
CA ALA A 107 -46.94 0.62 17.62
C ALA A 107 -46.19 -0.72 17.60
N MET A 108 -46.88 -1.85 17.36
CA MET A 108 -46.23 -3.15 17.22
C MET A 108 -45.29 -3.20 16.01
N ARG A 109 -45.67 -2.63 14.85
CA ARG A 109 -44.75 -2.46 13.70
C ARG A 109 -43.50 -1.68 14.09
N ASN A 110 -43.64 -0.54 14.76
CA ASN A 110 -42.50 0.28 15.18
C ASN A 110 -41.61 -0.47 16.18
N ILE A 111 -42.18 -1.21 17.13
CA ILE A 111 -41.41 -2.07 18.05
C ILE A 111 -40.64 -3.15 17.27
N HIS A 112 -41.25 -3.79 16.26
CA HIS A 112 -40.54 -4.74 15.41
C HIS A 112 -39.44 -4.08 14.56
N TYR A 113 -39.69 -2.91 13.96
CA TYR A 113 -38.67 -2.17 13.20
C TYR A 113 -37.50 -1.70 14.08
N SER A 114 -37.75 -1.19 15.29
CA SER A 114 -36.71 -0.86 16.26
C SER A 114 -35.94 -2.09 16.73
N SER A 115 -36.61 -3.22 16.94
CA SER A 115 -35.96 -4.50 17.32
C SER A 115 -35.04 -5.00 16.20
N ILE A 116 -35.50 -4.95 14.93
CA ILE A 116 -34.70 -5.30 13.76
C ILE A 116 -33.52 -4.34 13.59
N ALA A 117 -33.72 -3.02 13.76
CA ALA A 117 -32.65 -2.03 13.67
C ALA A 117 -31.57 -2.26 14.75
N ILE A 118 -31.96 -2.59 15.99
CA ILE A 118 -31.03 -2.92 17.07
C ILE A 118 -30.27 -4.22 16.77
N VAL A 119 -30.95 -5.27 16.28
CA VAL A 119 -30.28 -6.53 15.88
C VAL A 119 -29.32 -6.30 14.73
N VAL A 120 -29.71 -5.52 13.70
CA VAL A 120 -28.82 -5.14 12.59
C VAL A 120 -27.61 -4.36 13.11
N LEU A 121 -27.77 -3.39 14.01
CA LEU A 121 -26.67 -2.62 14.59
C LEU A 121 -25.70 -3.49 15.42
N ILE A 122 -26.23 -4.44 16.20
CA ILE A 122 -25.44 -5.41 16.97
C ILE A 122 -24.70 -6.37 16.03
N VAL A 123 -25.32 -6.81 14.93
CA VAL A 123 -24.66 -7.63 13.91
C VAL A 123 -23.58 -6.83 13.15
N SER A 124 -23.85 -5.57 12.80
CA SER A 124 -22.86 -4.68 12.16
C SER A 124 -21.63 -4.43 13.04
N THR A 125 -21.81 -4.29 14.36
CA THR A 125 -20.69 -4.15 15.30
C THR A 125 -19.99 -5.49 15.58
N ALA A 126 -20.71 -6.61 15.61
CA ALA A 126 -20.12 -7.94 15.72
C ALA A 126 -19.29 -8.36 14.48
N PHE A 127 -19.60 -7.83 13.30
CA PHE A 127 -18.80 -8.02 12.08
C PHE A 127 -17.71 -6.97 11.88
N MET A 128 -17.57 -5.98 12.77
CA MET A 128 -16.32 -5.22 12.90
C MET A 128 -15.25 -6.06 13.62
N VAL A 129 -14.82 -7.14 12.95
CA VAL A 129 -13.47 -7.64 13.15
C VAL A 129 -12.55 -6.46 12.81
N PRO A 130 -11.72 -5.95 13.73
CA PRO A 130 -10.76 -4.92 13.38
C PRO A 130 -9.86 -5.51 12.30
N THR A 131 -9.90 -4.93 11.10
CA THR A 131 -9.07 -5.37 9.98
C THR A 131 -7.63 -5.12 10.36
N ARG A 132 -6.98 -6.15 10.90
CA ARG A 132 -5.57 -6.14 11.26
C ARG A 132 -4.76 -5.95 9.99
N VAL A 133 -4.52 -4.69 9.64
CA VAL A 133 -3.38 -4.31 8.81
C VAL A 133 -2.15 -4.52 9.66
N SER A 134 -1.79 -5.80 9.86
CA SER A 134 -0.40 -6.14 10.10
C SER A 134 0.36 -5.46 8.97
N ALA A 135 1.24 -4.53 9.30
CA ALA A 135 2.15 -3.91 8.35
C ALA A 135 3.57 -4.49 8.47
N ILE A 136 3.79 -5.39 9.45
CA ILE A 136 5.11 -5.89 9.82
C ILE A 136 5.32 -7.31 9.28
N GLY A 137 6.47 -7.53 8.67
CA GLY A 137 7.09 -8.84 8.48
C GLY A 137 8.44 -8.93 9.17
N VAL A 138 9.13 -10.07 9.04
CA VAL A 138 10.51 -10.23 9.52
C VAL A 138 11.36 -10.95 8.46
N CYS A 139 12.59 -10.51 8.28
CA CYS A 139 13.58 -11.15 7.42
C CYS A 139 14.14 -12.41 8.09
N TYR A 140 13.97 -13.57 7.46
CA TYR A 140 14.60 -14.82 7.88
C TYR A 140 15.94 -14.99 7.13
N GLY A 141 16.97 -14.33 7.67
CA GLY A 141 18.36 -14.60 7.32
C GLY A 141 18.80 -15.99 7.79
N ARG A 142 19.78 -16.57 7.10
CA ARG A 142 20.30 -17.93 7.35
C ARG A 142 21.84 -18.02 7.36
N VAL A 143 22.54 -16.90 7.47
CA VAL A 143 24.01 -16.83 7.48
C VAL A 143 24.55 -17.14 8.89
N GLY A 144 24.23 -18.33 9.39
CA GLY A 144 24.67 -18.80 10.70
C GLY A 144 24.59 -20.32 10.84
N ASN A 145 25.53 -20.91 11.59
CA ASN A 145 25.70 -22.36 11.71
C ASN A 145 25.00 -23.00 12.93
N ASN A 146 24.21 -22.22 13.66
CA ASN A 146 23.56 -22.60 14.92
C ASN A 146 22.05 -22.27 14.95
N LEU A 147 21.45 -21.95 13.79
CA LEU A 147 20.05 -21.51 13.67
C LEU A 147 19.04 -22.68 13.77
N PRO A 148 17.80 -22.45 14.23
CA PRO A 148 16.76 -23.48 14.28
C PRO A 148 16.38 -24.01 12.88
N PRO A 149 15.90 -25.27 12.78
CA PRO A 149 15.39 -25.80 11.53
C PRO A 149 14.10 -25.06 11.09
N PRO A 150 13.83 -24.92 9.77
CA PRO A 150 12.74 -24.06 9.29
C PRO A 150 11.34 -24.32 9.87
N PRO A 151 10.90 -25.57 10.18
CA PRO A 151 9.60 -25.80 10.84
C PRO A 151 9.49 -25.12 12.22
N GLU A 152 10.57 -25.05 12.98
CA GLU A 152 10.60 -24.35 14.27
C GLU A 152 10.59 -22.82 14.09
N VAL A 153 11.22 -22.32 13.02
CA VAL A 153 11.16 -20.89 12.68
C VAL A 153 9.75 -20.50 12.24
N VAL A 154 9.09 -21.29 11.40
CA VAL A 154 7.69 -21.06 11.02
C VAL A 154 6.75 -21.14 12.23
N ALA A 155 6.99 -22.07 13.17
CA ALA A 155 6.27 -22.10 14.44
C ALA A 155 6.51 -20.84 15.29
N LEU A 156 7.75 -20.32 15.34
CA LEU A 156 8.10 -19.10 16.07
C LEU A 156 7.49 -17.84 15.44
N PHE A 157 7.43 -17.74 14.11
CA PHE A 157 6.69 -16.67 13.41
C PHE A 157 5.22 -16.69 13.83
N LYS A 158 4.57 -17.86 13.75
CA LYS A 158 3.15 -18.02 14.12
C LYS A 158 2.87 -17.73 15.59
N SER A 159 3.75 -18.13 16.52
CA SER A 159 3.58 -17.85 17.95
C SER A 159 3.72 -16.37 18.30
N ASN A 160 4.52 -15.61 17.53
CA ASN A 160 4.66 -14.16 17.65
C ASN A 160 3.65 -13.36 16.80
N GLN A 161 2.71 -14.04 16.13
CA GLN A 161 1.73 -13.44 15.20
C GLN A 161 2.35 -12.69 14.00
N ILE A 162 3.57 -13.07 13.59
CA ILE A 162 4.25 -12.52 12.41
C ILE A 162 3.69 -13.19 11.15
N ASP A 163 2.95 -12.45 10.33
CA ASP A 163 2.23 -12.97 9.16
C ASP A 163 2.93 -12.72 7.81
N ARG A 164 4.12 -12.12 7.80
CA ARG A 164 4.99 -12.02 6.61
C ARG A 164 6.45 -12.34 6.90
N MET A 165 7.10 -12.97 5.92
CA MET A 165 8.51 -13.38 5.94
C MET A 165 9.22 -12.90 4.67
N ARG A 166 10.49 -12.49 4.80
CA ARG A 166 11.40 -12.32 3.65
C ARG A 166 12.52 -13.36 3.72
N ILE A 167 12.77 -14.07 2.61
CA ILE A 167 13.95 -14.92 2.41
C ILE A 167 14.75 -14.43 1.21
N TYR A 168 16.07 -14.60 1.26
CA TYR A 168 17.00 -14.02 0.28
C TYR A 168 17.23 -14.88 -0.97
N GLU A 169 16.91 -16.17 -0.89
CA GLU A 169 16.97 -17.15 -1.98
C GLU A 169 15.86 -18.21 -1.75
N PRO A 170 15.49 -19.02 -2.76
CA PRO A 170 14.36 -19.96 -2.66
C PRO A 170 14.75 -21.26 -1.94
N TYR A 171 15.05 -21.17 -0.64
CA TYR A 171 15.41 -22.31 0.22
C TYR A 171 14.33 -23.42 0.20
N PRO A 172 14.59 -24.63 -0.35
CA PRO A 172 13.56 -25.66 -0.49
C PRO A 172 12.99 -26.19 0.83
N ASP A 173 13.81 -26.23 1.88
CA ASP A 173 13.42 -26.63 3.23
C ASP A 173 12.54 -25.58 3.93
N VAL A 174 12.75 -24.29 3.66
CA VAL A 174 11.88 -23.21 4.14
C VAL A 174 10.57 -23.18 3.35
N LEU A 175 10.61 -23.33 2.02
CA LEU A 175 9.42 -23.41 1.16
C LEU A 175 8.54 -24.63 1.51
N ALA A 176 9.15 -25.76 1.92
CA ALA A 176 8.43 -26.90 2.48
C ALA A 176 7.81 -26.59 3.86
N ALA A 177 8.56 -25.96 4.77
CA ALA A 177 8.07 -25.60 6.10
C ALA A 177 6.95 -24.53 6.09
N LEU A 178 6.92 -23.66 5.08
CA LEU A 178 5.89 -22.63 4.90
C LEU A 178 4.56 -23.16 4.34
N ALA A 179 4.49 -24.40 3.88
CA ALA A 179 3.28 -24.99 3.31
C ALA A 179 2.12 -24.99 4.32
N GLY A 180 0.99 -24.35 3.99
CA GLY A 180 -0.18 -24.21 4.87
C GLY A 180 0.04 -23.29 6.09
N SER A 181 1.15 -22.54 6.13
CA SER A 181 1.43 -21.59 7.23
C SER A 181 0.60 -20.31 7.16
N ASN A 182 0.13 -19.95 5.95
CA ASN A 182 -0.45 -18.67 5.52
C ASN A 182 0.47 -17.44 5.63
N ILE A 183 1.72 -17.59 6.09
CA ILE A 183 2.71 -16.50 6.15
C ILE A 183 3.01 -16.02 4.73
N SER A 184 2.83 -14.72 4.47
CA SER A 184 3.10 -14.09 3.18
C SER A 184 4.60 -14.04 2.92
N LEU A 185 5.06 -14.43 1.74
CA LEU A 185 6.48 -14.59 1.44
C LEU A 185 7.00 -13.58 0.40
N ILE A 186 8.06 -12.87 0.75
CA ILE A 186 9.01 -12.31 -0.22
C ILE A 186 10.11 -13.36 -0.42
N VAL A 187 10.31 -13.81 -1.67
CA VAL A 187 11.39 -14.72 -2.04
C VAL A 187 12.38 -14.01 -2.97
N GLY A 188 13.65 -13.95 -2.57
CA GLY A 188 14.72 -13.38 -3.37
C GLY A 188 15.30 -14.33 -4.42
N THR A 189 16.01 -13.75 -5.39
CA THR A 189 17.02 -14.44 -6.19
C THR A 189 18.41 -14.18 -5.61
N LEU A 190 19.31 -15.15 -5.69
CA LEU A 190 20.74 -14.92 -5.48
C LEU A 190 21.25 -13.85 -6.46
N ASN A 191 22.09 -12.92 -6.00
CA ASN A 191 22.59 -11.81 -6.83
C ASN A 191 23.38 -12.29 -8.05
N GLN A 192 24.11 -13.39 -7.92
CA GLN A 192 24.85 -14.04 -9.02
C GLN A 192 23.94 -14.66 -10.10
N ASP A 193 22.69 -15.03 -9.79
CA ASP A 193 21.77 -15.61 -10.76
C ASP A 193 21.13 -14.56 -11.68
N VAL A 194 21.10 -13.28 -11.27
CA VAL A 194 20.37 -12.22 -11.99
C VAL A 194 20.84 -12.07 -13.44
N GLN A 195 22.15 -12.15 -13.71
CA GLN A 195 22.66 -12.12 -15.09
C GLN A 195 22.19 -13.32 -15.92
N ARG A 196 22.09 -14.51 -15.32
CA ARG A 196 21.61 -15.70 -16.02
C ARG A 196 20.10 -15.61 -16.29
N LEU A 197 19.33 -15.15 -15.31
CA LEU A 197 17.88 -14.91 -15.45
C LEU A 197 17.57 -13.82 -16.50
N ALA A 198 18.49 -12.87 -16.70
CA ALA A 198 18.40 -11.84 -17.74
C ALA A 198 18.70 -12.34 -19.15
N LEU A 199 19.76 -13.14 -19.31
CA LEU A 199 20.29 -13.53 -20.63
C LEU A 199 19.70 -14.84 -21.17
N ASP A 200 19.18 -15.71 -20.29
CA ASP A 200 18.59 -17.01 -20.65
C ASP A 200 17.13 -17.09 -20.18
N VAL A 201 16.20 -16.92 -21.14
CA VAL A 201 14.75 -17.04 -20.89
C VAL A 201 14.39 -18.43 -20.35
N SER A 202 15.11 -19.49 -20.75
CA SER A 202 14.89 -20.84 -20.23
C SER A 202 15.37 -20.97 -18.78
N ALA A 203 16.40 -20.23 -18.35
CA ALA A 203 16.80 -20.19 -16.95
C ALA A 203 15.71 -19.54 -16.08
N ALA A 204 15.11 -18.43 -16.53
CA ALA A 204 13.99 -17.80 -15.82
C ALA A 204 12.74 -18.71 -15.75
N GLN A 205 12.39 -19.39 -16.84
CA GLN A 205 11.33 -20.39 -16.87
C GLN A 205 11.61 -21.56 -15.91
N ASN A 206 12.84 -22.09 -15.91
CA ASN A 206 13.24 -23.17 -15.01
C ASN A 206 13.31 -22.73 -13.54
N TRP A 207 13.68 -21.48 -13.25
CA TRP A 207 13.64 -20.91 -11.90
C TRP A 207 12.21 -20.86 -11.37
N VAL A 208 11.25 -20.33 -12.13
CA VAL A 208 9.82 -20.34 -11.75
C VAL A 208 9.30 -21.78 -11.61
N LYS A 209 9.63 -22.66 -12.55
CA LYS A 209 9.24 -24.08 -12.53
C LYS A 209 9.77 -24.86 -11.32
N THR A 210 10.95 -24.51 -10.82
CA THR A 210 11.58 -25.19 -9.68
C THR A 210 11.13 -24.60 -8.35
N ASN A 211 11.10 -23.27 -8.25
CA ASN A 211 11.04 -22.57 -6.97
C ASN A 211 9.62 -22.05 -6.61
N ILE A 212 8.76 -21.89 -7.61
CA ILE A 212 7.42 -21.30 -7.44
C ILE A 212 6.34 -22.35 -7.70
N LEU A 213 6.31 -22.97 -8.89
CA LEU A 213 5.21 -23.85 -9.31
C LEU A 213 4.89 -25.01 -8.34
N PRO A 214 5.87 -25.72 -7.73
CA PRO A 214 5.58 -26.83 -6.81
C PRO A 214 4.92 -26.40 -5.50
N HIS A 215 4.95 -25.09 -5.19
CA HIS A 215 4.50 -24.51 -3.92
C HIS A 215 3.23 -23.65 -4.07
N ILE A 216 2.75 -23.42 -5.30
CA ILE A 216 1.49 -22.70 -5.57
C ILE A 216 0.31 -23.38 -4.85
N GLY A 217 -0.54 -22.57 -4.22
CA GLY A 217 -1.69 -23.03 -3.41
C GLY A 217 -1.32 -23.40 -1.97
N ASN A 218 -0.05 -23.69 -1.67
CA ASN A 218 0.42 -24.06 -0.33
C ASN A 218 1.30 -22.99 0.33
N VAL A 219 2.08 -22.23 -0.44
CA VAL A 219 2.90 -21.10 0.02
C VAL A 219 2.30 -19.79 -0.49
N ASN A 220 2.11 -18.83 0.41
CA ASN A 220 1.51 -17.53 0.14
C ASN A 220 2.56 -16.55 -0.43
N PHE A 221 3.05 -16.80 -1.65
CA PHE A 221 3.99 -15.90 -2.32
C PHE A 221 3.35 -14.53 -2.58
N ARG A 222 4.01 -13.47 -2.13
CA ARG A 222 3.60 -12.08 -2.30
C ARG A 222 4.46 -11.38 -3.36
N TYR A 223 5.78 -11.42 -3.18
CA TYR A 223 6.75 -10.78 -4.06
C TYR A 223 7.91 -11.72 -4.43
N ILE A 224 8.37 -11.63 -5.68
CA ILE A 224 9.66 -12.18 -6.12
C ILE A 224 10.64 -11.03 -6.31
N ASN A 225 11.71 -11.05 -5.53
CA ASN A 225 12.71 -9.98 -5.47
C ASN A 225 13.96 -10.33 -6.29
N ILE A 226 14.06 -9.74 -7.48
CA ILE A 226 15.18 -9.90 -8.42
C ILE A 226 16.35 -9.02 -7.97
N GLY A 227 17.30 -9.65 -7.28
CA GLY A 227 18.49 -9.00 -6.72
C GLY A 227 18.22 -8.17 -5.46
N ASN A 228 19.24 -8.08 -4.61
CA ASN A 228 19.27 -7.23 -3.42
C ASN A 228 20.45 -6.26 -3.50
N GLU A 229 20.17 -4.96 -3.46
CA GLU A 229 21.16 -3.87 -3.40
C GLU A 229 22.18 -3.85 -4.56
N ILE A 230 21.83 -4.46 -5.69
CA ILE A 230 22.70 -4.52 -6.88
C ILE A 230 22.86 -3.13 -7.53
N ILE A 231 21.86 -2.24 -7.43
CA ILE A 231 21.92 -0.89 -8.01
C ILE A 231 22.80 0.01 -7.12
N PRO A 232 23.81 0.74 -7.65
CA PRO A 232 24.10 1.01 -9.07
C PRO A 232 25.38 0.32 -9.62
N SER A 233 25.68 -0.92 -9.21
CA SER A 233 26.84 -1.68 -9.74
C SER A 233 26.69 -2.10 -11.20
N ASP A 234 27.77 -2.57 -11.84
CA ASP A 234 27.77 -3.05 -13.23
C ASP A 234 26.75 -4.18 -13.50
N MET A 235 26.40 -4.97 -12.48
CA MET A 235 25.39 -6.03 -12.56
C MET A 235 23.95 -5.49 -12.65
N ALA A 236 23.73 -4.21 -12.34
CA ALA A 236 22.40 -3.60 -12.30
C ALA A 236 21.70 -3.57 -13.66
N GLN A 237 22.46 -3.59 -14.76
CA GLN A 237 21.93 -3.69 -16.13
C GLN A 237 21.09 -4.96 -16.38
N PHE A 238 21.31 -6.02 -15.60
CA PHE A 238 20.61 -7.30 -15.74
C PHE A 238 19.29 -7.37 -14.96
N ILE A 239 19.02 -6.43 -14.04
CA ILE A 239 17.84 -6.48 -13.17
C ILE A 239 16.53 -6.43 -13.99
N LEU A 240 16.36 -5.41 -14.84
CA LEU A 240 15.12 -5.26 -15.61
C LEU A 240 14.86 -6.42 -16.60
N PRO A 241 15.85 -6.89 -17.41
CA PRO A 241 15.64 -8.07 -18.25
C PRO A 241 15.30 -9.33 -17.44
N ALA A 242 15.92 -9.55 -16.28
CA ALA A 242 15.58 -10.67 -15.40
C ALA A 242 14.16 -10.55 -14.82
N MET A 243 13.74 -9.35 -14.39
CA MET A 243 12.37 -9.06 -13.96
C MET A 243 11.35 -9.36 -15.08
N CYS A 244 11.64 -8.92 -16.29
CA CYS A 244 10.82 -9.19 -17.48
C CYS A 244 10.72 -10.68 -17.82
N ASN A 245 11.83 -11.44 -17.78
CA ASN A 245 11.83 -12.87 -18.07
C ASN A 245 11.07 -13.67 -17.00
N VAL A 246 11.25 -13.34 -15.72
CA VAL A 246 10.54 -13.99 -14.60
C VAL A 246 9.04 -13.64 -14.62
N GLN A 247 8.67 -12.38 -14.86
CA GLN A 247 7.26 -11.97 -15.00
C GLN A 247 6.59 -12.68 -16.19
N SER A 248 7.29 -12.82 -17.32
CA SER A 248 6.80 -13.57 -18.49
C SER A 248 6.62 -15.05 -18.17
N ALA A 249 7.54 -15.65 -17.41
CA ALA A 249 7.45 -17.05 -16.97
C ALA A 249 6.29 -17.30 -15.97
N LEU A 250 5.98 -16.34 -15.09
CA LEU A 250 4.79 -16.41 -14.22
C LEU A 250 3.50 -16.34 -15.03
N LEU A 251 3.38 -15.36 -15.93
CA LEU A 251 2.20 -15.16 -16.77
C LEU A 251 1.95 -16.35 -17.71
N ALA A 252 3.01 -16.96 -18.26
CA ALA A 252 2.92 -18.20 -19.06
C ALA A 252 2.37 -19.41 -18.27
N ASN A 253 2.41 -19.36 -16.93
CA ASN A 253 1.80 -20.34 -16.02
C ASN A 253 0.48 -19.84 -15.39
N ASN A 254 -0.10 -18.76 -15.92
CA ASN A 254 -1.30 -18.08 -15.41
C ASN A 254 -1.18 -17.48 -14.00
N ILE A 255 0.04 -17.21 -13.54
CA ILE A 255 0.30 -16.60 -12.23
C ILE A 255 0.39 -15.07 -12.40
N ASN A 256 -0.62 -14.36 -11.89
CA ASN A 256 -0.74 -12.89 -11.92
C ASN A 256 -0.79 -12.25 -10.51
N THR A 257 -0.87 -13.07 -9.46
CA THR A 257 -0.98 -12.63 -8.06
C THR A 257 0.36 -12.26 -7.43
N ILE A 258 1.44 -12.97 -7.80
CA ILE A 258 2.80 -12.69 -7.34
C ILE A 258 3.36 -11.54 -8.16
N LYS A 259 3.78 -10.44 -7.52
CA LYS A 259 4.41 -9.30 -8.22
C LYS A 259 5.93 -9.46 -8.27
N VAL A 260 6.54 -9.18 -9.42
CA VAL A 260 8.00 -9.18 -9.60
C VAL A 260 8.57 -7.78 -9.32
N THR A 261 9.66 -7.71 -8.57
CA THR A 261 10.25 -6.46 -8.06
C THR A 261 11.77 -6.60 -7.83
N THR A 262 12.43 -5.58 -7.31
CA THR A 262 13.85 -5.54 -6.93
C THR A 262 14.04 -4.68 -5.66
N SER A 263 15.09 -4.95 -4.90
CA SER A 263 15.38 -4.30 -3.60
C SER A 263 16.60 -3.38 -3.72
N VAL A 264 16.45 -2.13 -3.28
CA VAL A 264 17.53 -1.12 -3.32
C VAL A 264 17.94 -0.63 -1.91
N ALA A 265 19.23 -0.38 -1.74
CA ALA A 265 19.77 0.33 -0.59
C ALA A 265 19.51 1.84 -0.71
N MET A 266 19.54 2.57 0.41
CA MET A 266 19.48 4.04 0.41
C MET A 266 20.61 4.73 -0.39
N THR A 267 21.70 4.02 -0.68
CA THR A 267 22.83 4.51 -1.49
C THR A 267 22.49 4.82 -2.96
N VAL A 268 21.28 4.45 -3.42
CA VAL A 268 20.79 4.89 -4.74
C VAL A 268 20.46 6.39 -4.79
N LEU A 269 20.25 7.05 -3.65
CA LEU A 269 19.99 8.49 -3.57
C LEU A 269 21.28 9.32 -3.64
N GLY A 270 21.27 10.35 -4.48
CA GLY A 270 22.31 11.39 -4.53
C GLY A 270 21.96 12.64 -3.72
N ALA A 271 20.67 12.84 -3.44
CA ALA A 271 20.15 13.85 -2.52
C ALA A 271 19.06 13.23 -1.64
N SER A 272 19.01 13.63 -0.37
CA SER A 272 18.06 13.14 0.64
C SER A 272 17.76 14.16 1.76
N TYR A 273 18.23 15.40 1.64
CA TYR A 273 17.98 16.47 2.60
C TYR A 273 17.71 17.82 1.91
N PRO A 274 16.60 18.51 2.23
CA PRO A 274 15.42 17.96 2.92
C PRO A 274 14.75 16.85 2.07
N PRO A 275 13.82 16.04 2.62
CA PRO A 275 13.27 14.89 1.91
C PRO A 275 12.62 15.20 0.53
N SER A 276 12.00 16.37 0.35
CA SER A 276 11.50 16.82 -0.96
C SER A 276 12.61 17.01 -2.03
N ALA A 277 13.84 17.29 -1.60
CA ALA A 277 15.01 17.32 -2.48
C ALA A 277 15.45 15.91 -2.92
N GLY A 278 14.95 14.85 -2.26
CA GLY A 278 15.22 13.44 -2.51
C GLY A 278 15.29 13.07 -3.99
N ASP A 279 16.45 12.63 -4.47
CA ASP A 279 16.66 12.26 -5.88
C ASP A 279 17.74 11.19 -6.05
N PHE A 280 17.58 10.34 -7.07
CA PHE A 280 18.52 9.27 -7.38
C PHE A 280 19.84 9.82 -7.92
N THR A 281 20.96 9.15 -7.60
CA THR A 281 22.26 9.40 -8.25
C THR A 281 22.13 9.24 -9.76
N VAL A 282 22.99 9.91 -10.54
CA VAL A 282 22.95 9.82 -12.02
C VAL A 282 23.04 8.37 -12.50
N ALA A 283 23.91 7.56 -11.88
CA ALA A 283 24.06 6.14 -12.19
C ALA A 283 22.80 5.32 -11.84
N ALA A 284 22.26 5.49 -10.63
CA ALA A 284 21.04 4.77 -10.23
C ALA A 284 19.82 5.19 -11.05
N LYS A 285 19.66 6.48 -11.37
CA LYS A 285 18.53 7.02 -12.14
C LYS A 285 18.39 6.37 -13.52
N VAL A 286 19.50 6.09 -14.20
CA VAL A 286 19.51 5.42 -15.52
C VAL A 286 18.92 4.01 -15.45
N ILE A 287 19.21 3.26 -14.37
CA ILE A 287 18.70 1.89 -14.18
C ILE A 287 17.28 1.88 -13.59
N ILE A 288 17.01 2.76 -12.60
CA ILE A 288 15.75 2.78 -11.86
C ILE A 288 14.59 3.30 -12.71
N SER A 289 14.79 4.31 -13.57
CA SER A 289 13.68 4.90 -14.36
C SER A 289 12.88 3.86 -15.19
N PRO A 290 13.50 2.99 -16.01
CA PRO A 290 12.75 1.96 -16.73
C PRO A 290 12.22 0.83 -15.81
N ILE A 291 12.88 0.54 -14.68
CA ILE A 291 12.35 -0.37 -13.65
C ILE A 291 11.06 0.21 -13.05
N VAL A 292 11.00 1.51 -12.77
CA VAL A 292 9.81 2.19 -12.26
C VAL A 292 8.65 2.10 -13.24
N HIS A 293 8.90 2.23 -14.54
CA HIS A 293 7.87 2.00 -15.57
C HIS A 293 7.41 0.54 -15.61
N PHE A 294 8.31 -0.44 -15.45
CA PHE A 294 7.93 -1.85 -15.28
C PHE A 294 7.05 -2.07 -14.04
N LEU A 295 7.46 -1.52 -12.89
CA LEU A 295 6.74 -1.66 -11.62
C LEU A 295 5.32 -1.05 -11.71
N ALA A 296 5.21 0.14 -12.28
CA ALA A 296 3.92 0.79 -12.53
C ALA A 296 3.01 -0.02 -13.47
N ALA A 297 3.57 -0.58 -14.56
CA ALA A 297 2.81 -1.38 -15.53
C ALA A 297 2.32 -2.73 -15.00
N ASN A 298 2.95 -3.27 -13.95
CA ASN A 298 2.58 -4.55 -13.32
C ASN A 298 1.88 -4.39 -11.95
N GLU A 299 1.64 -3.16 -11.49
CA GLU A 299 1.16 -2.83 -10.14
C GLU A 299 2.03 -3.46 -9.02
N ALA A 300 3.36 -3.42 -9.23
CA ALA A 300 4.35 -3.93 -8.29
C ALA A 300 4.96 -2.76 -7.48
N PRO A 301 5.28 -2.93 -6.20
CA PRO A 301 6.01 -1.93 -5.42
C PRO A 301 7.52 -1.99 -5.72
N LEU A 302 8.25 -0.91 -5.43
CA LEU A 302 9.70 -0.98 -5.22
C LEU A 302 10.00 -1.45 -3.78
N LEU A 303 10.99 -2.32 -3.61
CA LEU A 303 11.49 -2.72 -2.29
C LEU A 303 12.70 -1.85 -1.91
N VAL A 304 12.74 -1.37 -0.67
CA VAL A 304 13.79 -0.47 -0.18
C VAL A 304 14.26 -0.91 1.20
N ASN A 305 15.57 -1.07 1.35
CA ASN A 305 16.22 -1.35 2.63
C ASN A 305 16.54 0.00 3.34
N ILE A 306 15.86 0.29 4.46
CA ILE A 306 15.92 1.59 5.16
C ILE A 306 16.46 1.41 6.58
N TYR A 307 17.66 1.92 6.84
CA TYR A 307 18.35 1.78 8.13
C TYR A 307 18.75 3.15 8.73
N PRO A 308 17.89 3.75 9.58
CA PRO A 308 18.23 4.93 10.38
C PRO A 308 19.48 4.75 11.26
N TYR A 309 19.79 3.50 11.65
CA TYR A 309 21.00 3.16 12.38
C TYR A 309 22.29 3.63 11.68
N PHE A 310 22.48 3.30 10.39
CA PHE A 310 23.72 3.65 9.69
C PHE A 310 23.85 5.16 9.51
N ALA A 311 22.76 5.86 9.17
CA ALA A 311 22.75 7.32 9.08
C ALA A 311 23.09 7.98 10.45
N TYR A 312 22.54 7.46 11.56
CA TYR A 312 22.92 7.90 12.90
C TYR A 312 24.39 7.61 13.24
N LYS A 313 24.87 6.40 12.96
CA LYS A 313 26.25 5.98 13.23
C LYS A 313 27.24 6.91 12.51
N ASP A 314 27.04 7.09 11.20
CA ASP A 314 28.00 7.75 10.32
C ASP A 314 27.93 9.29 10.42
N ASN A 315 26.81 9.87 10.90
CA ASN A 315 26.71 11.29 11.23
C ASN A 315 25.97 11.57 12.56
N SER A 316 26.48 11.01 13.65
CA SER A 316 25.96 11.21 15.02
C SER A 316 26.13 12.62 15.59
N LYS A 317 26.70 13.56 14.82
CA LYS A 317 26.83 14.98 15.19
C LYS A 317 25.58 15.78 14.80
N ASP A 318 25.09 15.56 13.58
CA ASP A 318 23.92 16.26 13.05
C ASP A 318 22.63 15.45 13.25
N ILE A 319 22.73 14.12 13.29
CA ILE A 319 21.61 13.21 13.53
C ILE A 319 21.64 12.75 14.99
N SER A 320 20.65 13.18 15.78
CA SER A 320 20.51 12.75 17.16
C SER A 320 19.96 11.33 17.27
N LEU A 321 20.36 10.62 18.33
CA LEU A 321 19.86 9.27 18.61
C LEU A 321 18.33 9.24 18.76
N ASP A 322 17.73 10.29 19.36
CA ASP A 322 16.29 10.38 19.53
C ASP A 322 15.52 10.60 18.22
N TYR A 323 16.13 11.26 17.22
CA TYR A 323 15.55 11.37 15.88
C TYR A 323 15.58 10.02 15.15
N ALA A 324 16.63 9.23 15.34
CA ALA A 324 16.78 7.90 14.75
C ALA A 324 15.94 6.81 15.45
N LEU A 325 15.68 6.94 16.76
CA LEU A 325 14.89 5.99 17.57
C LEU A 325 13.39 6.32 17.70
N PHE A 326 12.85 7.25 16.89
CA PHE A 326 11.46 7.77 17.01
C PHE A 326 11.12 8.40 18.38
N LYS A 327 12.11 8.88 19.13
CA LYS A 327 11.95 9.44 20.49
C LYS A 327 11.87 10.97 20.54
N ALA A 328 12.21 11.67 19.46
CA ALA A 328 12.13 13.14 19.42
C ALA A 328 10.70 13.64 19.67
N THR A 329 10.55 14.66 20.52
CA THR A 329 9.24 15.16 20.99
C THR A 329 8.62 16.25 20.10
N GLY A 330 9.17 16.49 18.92
CA GLY A 330 8.72 17.51 17.97
C GLY A 330 9.40 17.36 16.61
N VAL A 331 9.04 18.23 15.66
CA VAL A 331 9.63 18.24 14.32
C VAL A 331 11.12 18.56 14.39
N ILE A 332 11.95 17.72 13.77
CA ILE A 332 13.40 17.90 13.64
C ILE A 332 13.75 18.49 12.27
N VAL A 333 13.05 18.10 11.21
CA VAL A 333 13.21 18.67 9.86
C VAL A 333 11.87 19.17 9.36
N GLN A 334 11.77 20.48 9.09
CA GLN A 334 10.63 21.10 8.43
C GLN A 334 10.94 21.31 6.93
N ASP A 335 10.11 20.75 6.07
CA ASP A 335 10.31 20.65 4.62
C ASP A 335 9.04 21.14 3.91
N GLY A 336 8.96 22.46 3.72
CA GLY A 336 7.72 23.12 3.29
C GLY A 336 6.58 22.84 4.28
N ASN A 337 5.59 22.07 3.86
CA ASN A 337 4.44 21.67 4.69
C ASN A 337 4.69 20.37 5.50
N PHE A 338 5.75 19.62 5.22
CA PHE A 338 6.03 18.33 5.86
C PHE A 338 6.95 18.51 7.06
N GLY A 339 6.53 18.04 8.24
CA GLY A 339 7.33 18.04 9.46
C GLY A 339 7.75 16.62 9.84
N TYR A 340 9.05 16.32 9.76
CA TYR A 340 9.61 15.01 10.10
C TYR A 340 10.05 14.97 11.57
N GLN A 341 9.39 14.12 12.35
CA GLN A 341 9.70 13.87 13.77
C GLN A 341 10.70 12.71 13.95
N ASN A 342 10.86 11.85 12.96
CA ASN A 342 11.78 10.71 12.99
C ASN A 342 12.52 10.57 11.64
N LEU A 343 13.71 9.95 11.69
CA LEU A 343 14.59 9.80 10.54
C LEU A 343 14.07 8.80 9.50
N PHE A 344 13.30 7.78 9.93
CA PHE A 344 12.73 6.77 9.05
C PHE A 344 11.78 7.37 8.01
N ASP A 345 10.85 8.23 8.45
CA ASP A 345 9.93 8.95 7.56
C ASP A 345 10.67 9.86 6.58
N ALA A 346 11.70 10.57 7.05
CA ALA A 346 12.53 11.44 6.21
C ALA A 346 13.32 10.65 5.14
N MET A 347 13.82 9.47 5.49
CA MET A 347 14.49 8.56 4.56
C MET A 347 13.51 7.98 3.53
N LEU A 348 12.35 7.50 3.96
CA LEU A 348 11.31 6.94 3.09
C LEU A 348 10.72 8.00 2.15
N ASP A 349 10.46 9.21 2.64
CA ASP A 349 9.93 10.29 1.80
C ASP A 349 10.96 10.90 0.85
N SER A 350 12.26 10.79 1.17
CA SER A 350 13.34 11.03 0.19
C SER A 350 13.25 10.08 -1.00
N VAL A 351 12.95 8.80 -0.75
CA VAL A 351 12.73 7.82 -1.82
C VAL A 351 11.41 8.08 -2.56
N ASN A 352 10.33 8.43 -1.87
CA ASN A 352 9.07 8.84 -2.53
C ASN A 352 9.28 10.05 -3.46
N ALA A 353 10.06 11.06 -3.05
CA ALA A 353 10.40 12.22 -3.88
C ALA A 353 11.29 11.85 -5.09
N ALA A 354 12.25 10.94 -4.91
CA ALA A 354 13.10 10.45 -5.99
C ALA A 354 12.29 9.63 -7.02
N MET A 355 11.36 8.81 -6.55
CA MET A 355 10.43 8.03 -7.38
C MET A 355 9.53 8.93 -8.23
N GLU A 356 8.96 9.99 -7.66
CA GLU A 356 8.16 10.98 -8.40
C GLU A 356 8.96 11.64 -9.53
N LYS A 357 10.25 11.96 -9.31
CA LYS A 357 11.16 12.55 -10.31
C LYS A 357 11.50 11.63 -11.48
N VAL A 358 11.18 10.34 -11.40
CA VAL A 358 11.27 9.36 -12.51
C VAL A 358 9.90 8.82 -12.95
N GLY A 359 8.81 9.51 -12.61
CA GLY A 359 7.45 9.16 -13.01
C GLY A 359 6.78 8.06 -12.16
N GLY A 360 7.42 7.63 -11.08
CA GLY A 360 6.96 6.56 -10.18
C GLY A 360 5.96 6.97 -9.11
N ALA A 361 5.21 8.06 -9.29
CA ALA A 361 4.29 8.59 -8.28
C ALA A 361 3.21 7.57 -7.84
N SER A 362 2.79 6.68 -8.75
CA SER A 362 1.83 5.60 -8.49
C SER A 362 2.45 4.29 -7.99
N VAL A 363 3.78 4.19 -7.93
CA VAL A 363 4.47 2.97 -7.48
C VAL A 363 4.54 2.98 -5.95
N GLY A 364 4.05 1.89 -5.35
CA GLY A 364 4.16 1.66 -3.91
C GLY A 364 5.61 1.44 -3.48
N VAL A 365 5.92 1.74 -2.22
CA VAL A 365 7.22 1.41 -1.62
C VAL A 365 6.97 0.45 -0.46
N VAL A 366 7.70 -0.67 -0.44
CA VAL A 366 7.75 -1.63 0.67
C VAL A 366 9.12 -1.49 1.31
N VAL A 367 9.16 -1.31 2.63
CA VAL A 367 10.43 -1.28 3.36
C VAL A 367 10.87 -2.72 3.60
N SER A 368 11.72 -3.22 2.71
CA SER A 368 12.08 -4.64 2.61
C SER A 368 13.08 -5.11 3.64
N GLU A 369 13.77 -4.17 4.29
CA GLU A 369 14.54 -4.33 5.52
C GLU A 369 14.49 -3.03 6.32
N SER A 370 14.38 -3.13 7.64
CA SER A 370 14.73 -2.07 8.58
C SER A 370 15.07 -2.68 9.93
N GLY A 371 16.08 -2.14 10.63
CA GLY A 371 16.50 -2.70 11.91
C GLY A 371 17.60 -1.90 12.58
N TRP A 372 18.02 -2.37 13.75
CA TRP A 372 19.06 -1.74 14.57
C TRP A 372 19.82 -2.85 15.32
N PRO A 373 21.16 -2.92 15.24
CA PRO A 373 21.95 -4.00 15.84
C PRO A 373 22.04 -3.85 17.36
N SER A 374 22.03 -4.97 18.07
CA SER A 374 22.07 -5.03 19.54
C SER A 374 23.48 -4.97 20.15
N GLY A 375 24.53 -4.95 19.30
CA GLY A 375 25.94 -4.94 19.68
C GLY A 375 26.87 -4.86 18.47
N GLY A 376 28.18 -4.81 18.72
CA GLY A 376 29.23 -4.97 17.70
C GLY A 376 29.82 -3.69 17.09
N ASP A 377 29.23 -2.52 17.32
CA ASP A 377 29.76 -1.20 16.87
C ASP A 377 29.11 -0.05 17.68
N PHE A 378 29.47 1.19 17.40
CA PHE A 378 28.90 2.40 18.01
C PHE A 378 27.37 2.47 17.85
N GLY A 379 26.67 2.86 18.92
CA GLY A 379 25.20 2.96 18.99
C GLY A 379 24.45 1.61 18.99
N ALA A 380 25.15 0.50 18.75
CA ALA A 380 24.57 -0.84 18.71
C ALA A 380 24.42 -1.39 20.13
N GLU A 381 23.20 -1.36 20.66
CA GLU A 381 22.89 -1.75 22.04
C GLU A 381 21.52 -2.43 22.10
N VAL A 382 21.38 -3.46 22.94
CA VAL A 382 20.11 -4.17 23.19
C VAL A 382 18.93 -3.21 23.46
N ASN A 383 19.15 -2.16 24.25
CA ASN A 383 18.12 -1.17 24.59
C ASN A 383 17.73 -0.29 23.39
N ASN A 384 18.72 0.14 22.59
CA ASN A 384 18.47 0.94 21.38
C ASN A 384 17.78 0.10 20.30
N ALA A 385 18.18 -1.18 20.14
CA ALA A 385 17.59 -2.12 19.22
C ALA A 385 16.11 -2.43 19.56
N GLY A 386 15.81 -2.74 20.83
CA GLY A 386 14.45 -2.93 21.29
C GLY A 386 13.59 -1.67 21.16
N THR A 387 14.15 -0.50 21.48
CA THR A 387 13.48 0.80 21.28
C THR A 387 13.14 1.03 19.81
N TYR A 388 14.12 0.87 18.91
CA TYR A 388 13.95 1.10 17.48
C TYR A 388 12.86 0.18 16.90
N ASN A 389 13.00 -1.13 17.10
CA ASN A 389 12.10 -2.11 16.51
C ASN A 389 10.68 -2.01 17.08
N GLN A 390 10.51 -1.78 18.39
CA GLN A 390 9.17 -1.58 18.96
C GLN A 390 8.52 -0.28 18.49
N ASN A 391 9.28 0.82 18.39
CA ASN A 391 8.74 2.09 17.91
C ASN A 391 8.38 2.04 16.42
N LEU A 392 9.18 1.35 15.60
CA LEU A 392 8.87 1.11 14.19
C LEU A 392 7.56 0.31 14.02
N ILE A 393 7.38 -0.78 14.78
CA ILE A 393 6.09 -1.52 14.82
C ILE A 393 4.93 -0.59 15.19
N ASN A 394 5.11 0.26 16.20
CA ASN A 394 4.11 1.23 16.66
C ASN A 394 3.88 2.42 15.69
N HIS A 395 4.66 2.51 14.61
CA HIS A 395 4.67 3.65 13.69
C HIS A 395 4.11 3.34 12.31
N VAL A 396 4.50 2.21 11.71
CA VAL A 396 4.24 1.90 10.29
C VAL A 396 2.78 2.00 9.84
N ALA A 397 1.81 1.81 10.73
CA ALA A 397 0.39 1.94 10.42
C ALA A 397 -0.08 3.39 10.13
N LYS A 398 0.73 4.40 10.46
CA LYS A 398 0.38 5.83 10.33
C LYS A 398 0.69 6.42 8.95
N GLY A 399 1.55 5.77 8.17
CA GLY A 399 2.17 6.37 6.98
C GLY A 399 3.25 7.40 7.32
N THR A 400 3.65 8.17 6.32
CA THR A 400 4.68 9.23 6.43
C THR A 400 4.06 10.63 6.28
N PRO A 401 4.76 11.74 6.56
CA PRO A 401 4.25 13.09 6.29
C PRO A 401 3.80 13.32 4.84
N LYS A 402 4.47 12.72 3.84
CA LYS A 402 4.09 12.81 2.41
C LYS A 402 2.99 11.83 2.00
N LYS A 403 2.87 10.70 2.68
CA LYS A 403 1.85 9.65 2.45
C LYS A 403 1.16 9.27 3.79
N PRO A 404 0.40 10.19 4.41
CA PRO A 404 -0.25 9.94 5.70
C PRO A 404 -1.40 8.94 5.55
N GLU A 405 -1.70 8.22 6.64
CA GLU A 405 -2.75 7.19 6.74
C GLU A 405 -2.57 5.96 5.81
N VAL A 406 -1.49 5.93 5.01
CA VAL A 406 -1.10 4.78 4.18
C VAL A 406 -0.13 3.90 4.95
N ALA A 407 -0.60 2.76 5.47
CA ALA A 407 0.24 1.83 6.22
C ALA A 407 1.44 1.30 5.41
N ILE A 408 2.63 1.38 6.00
CA ILE A 408 3.92 1.08 5.35
C ILE A 408 4.25 -0.40 5.55
N GLU A 409 4.09 -1.23 4.53
CA GLU A 409 4.54 -2.63 4.62
C GLU A 409 6.07 -2.67 4.83
N THR A 410 6.49 -3.24 5.96
CA THR A 410 7.84 -3.11 6.51
C THR A 410 8.32 -4.44 7.06
N TYR A 411 9.55 -4.86 6.75
CA TYR A 411 10.14 -6.11 7.22
C TYR A 411 11.31 -5.82 8.16
N LEU A 412 11.22 -6.31 9.40
CA LEU A 412 12.29 -6.13 10.37
C LEU A 412 13.49 -7.02 10.04
N PHE A 413 14.69 -6.43 10.01
CA PHE A 413 15.95 -7.16 9.86
C PHE A 413 16.60 -7.35 11.25
N ALA A 414 16.76 -8.57 11.77
CA ALA A 414 16.39 -9.89 11.21
C ALA A 414 15.89 -10.84 12.30
N MET A 415 15.31 -11.99 11.93
CA MET A 415 14.74 -12.94 12.90
C MET A 415 15.75 -13.41 13.94
N PHE A 416 17.00 -13.68 13.52
CA PHE A 416 18.04 -14.23 14.38
C PHE A 416 19.37 -13.48 14.28
N ASN A 417 20.20 -13.60 15.31
CA ASN A 417 21.62 -13.24 15.25
C ASN A 417 22.37 -14.21 14.34
N GLU A 418 22.86 -13.72 13.20
CA GLU A 418 23.49 -14.51 12.13
C GLU A 418 25.02 -14.59 12.32
N ASN A 419 25.47 -15.61 13.06
CA ASN A 419 26.85 -15.66 13.57
C ASN A 419 27.98 -15.81 12.52
N GLN A 420 27.65 -16.05 11.25
CA GLN A 420 28.63 -16.13 10.15
C GLN A 420 28.65 -14.86 9.27
N LYS A 421 27.84 -13.83 9.57
CA LYS A 421 27.93 -12.54 8.87
C LYS A 421 29.22 -11.78 9.20
N GLY A 422 29.62 -10.92 8.26
CA GLY A 422 30.81 -10.06 8.31
C GLY A 422 30.95 -9.26 7.00
N PRO A 423 32.01 -8.44 6.84
CA PRO A 423 33.19 -8.35 7.71
C PRO A 423 33.00 -7.48 8.96
N ALA A 424 31.97 -6.62 9.03
CA ALA A 424 31.69 -5.81 10.22
C ALA A 424 31.06 -6.66 11.33
N GLU A 425 31.43 -6.45 12.59
CA GLU A 425 31.00 -7.29 13.70
C GLU A 425 29.50 -7.12 14.03
N LEU A 426 28.98 -5.89 13.91
CA LEU A 426 27.56 -5.54 14.11
C LEU A 426 26.58 -6.38 13.27
N GLU A 427 27.03 -6.86 12.11
CA GLU A 427 26.22 -7.63 11.16
C GLU A 427 25.67 -8.93 11.74
N LYS A 428 26.29 -9.44 12.82
CA LYS A 428 25.86 -10.64 13.55
C LYS A 428 24.77 -10.36 14.59
N PHE A 429 24.49 -9.09 14.90
CA PHE A 429 23.71 -8.65 16.07
C PHE A 429 22.35 -8.00 15.76
N PHE A 430 21.86 -8.12 14.52
CA PHE A 430 20.54 -7.64 14.09
C PHE A 430 19.34 -8.49 14.56
N GLY A 431 19.57 -9.59 15.27
CA GLY A 431 18.53 -10.53 15.67
C GLY A 431 17.47 -9.94 16.61
N LEU A 432 16.19 -10.22 16.30
CA LEU A 432 15.10 -10.11 17.27
C LEU A 432 15.18 -11.25 18.31
N PHE A 433 15.65 -12.42 17.89
CA PHE A 433 15.87 -13.61 18.71
C PHE A 433 17.33 -14.11 18.68
N PHE A 434 17.77 -14.75 19.75
CA PHE A 434 18.94 -15.60 19.74
C PHE A 434 18.64 -16.92 19.00
N PRO A 435 19.66 -17.65 18.51
CA PRO A 435 19.45 -18.93 17.80
C PRO A 435 18.79 -20.04 18.64
N ASP A 436 18.73 -19.91 19.97
CA ASP A 436 17.95 -20.82 20.84
C ASP A 436 16.44 -20.47 20.90
N LYS A 437 16.02 -19.43 20.16
CA LYS A 437 14.67 -18.83 20.08
C LYS A 437 14.27 -17.98 21.29
N THR A 438 15.19 -17.66 22.21
CA THR A 438 14.94 -16.63 23.23
C THR A 438 15.00 -15.24 22.61
N PRO A 439 14.14 -14.28 23.02
CA PRO A 439 14.17 -12.92 22.48
C PRO A 439 15.42 -12.16 22.97
N VAL A 440 16.09 -11.42 22.09
CA VAL A 440 17.21 -10.53 22.47
C VAL A 440 16.69 -9.35 23.29
N TYR A 441 15.48 -8.89 22.96
CA TYR A 441 14.70 -7.87 23.67
C TYR A 441 13.20 -8.14 23.43
N PRO A 442 12.31 -7.80 24.37
CA PRO A 442 10.88 -8.06 24.22
C PRO A 442 10.25 -7.14 23.17
N LEU A 443 9.45 -7.72 22.27
CA LEU A 443 8.64 -7.01 21.28
C LEU A 443 7.17 -7.45 21.33
N LYS A 444 6.29 -6.57 20.86
CA LYS A 444 4.89 -6.85 20.54
C LYS A 444 4.67 -6.49 19.07
N PHE A 445 4.30 -7.48 18.27
CA PHE A 445 3.98 -7.33 16.83
C PHE A 445 2.50 -6.96 16.57
N THR A 446 1.66 -6.97 17.63
CA THR A 446 0.20 -6.75 17.61
C THR A 446 -0.28 -6.08 18.89
#